data_AF-A0A820B624-F1
#
_entry.id   AF-A0A820B624-F1
#
_cell.length_a   1.000
_cell.length_b   1.000
_cell.length_c   1.000
_cell.angle_alpha   90.00
_cell.angle_beta   90.00
_cell.angle_gamma   90.00
#
_symmetry.space_group_name_H-M   'P 1'
#
loop_
_entity.id
_entity.type
_entity.pdbx_description
1 polymer ?
#
loop_
_entity_poly.entity_id
_entity_poly.type
_entity_poly.pdbx_seq_one_letter_code
_entity_poly.pdbx_strand_id
1 'polypeptide(L)'
;DPRFTDEAKVFAQLFTSLQSSSNALTPESLRTFFEDLCAKANEKLIGTFNGNLQEKHVMTNSADIPINVYTPTNVNKDKLVVYFHGGG
;
A
#
# COMPACT_ATOMS: atom_id res chain seq x y z
N ASP A 1 18.66 15.14 6.04
CA ASP A 1 17.97 16.17 6.85
C ASP A 1 17.28 15.46 8.04
N PRO A 2 17.61 15.79 9.29
CA PRO A 2 17.00 15.17 10.48
C PRO A 2 15.48 15.43 10.61
N ARG A 3 14.90 16.27 9.74
CA ARG A 3 13.45 16.54 9.70
C ARG A 3 12.63 15.49 8.95
N PHE A 4 13.26 14.57 8.21
CA PHE A 4 12.55 13.51 7.50
C PHE A 4 12.51 12.24 8.35
N THR A 5 11.31 11.68 8.53
CA THR A 5 11.13 10.33 9.11
C THR A 5 11.85 9.29 8.24
N ASP A 6 12.23 8.16 8.82
CA ASP A 6 12.92 7.10 8.06
C ASP A 6 12.04 6.56 6.92
N GLU A 7 10.73 6.53 7.12
CA GLU A 7 9.74 6.29 6.06
C GLU A 7 9.88 7.29 4.91
N ALA A 8 9.87 8.58 5.19
CA ALA A 8 9.96 9.61 4.15
C ALA A 8 11.30 9.56 3.39
N LYS A 9 12.39 9.11 4.03
CA LYS A 9 13.67 8.86 3.35
C LYS A 9 13.58 7.67 2.39
N VAL A 10 12.92 6.58 2.79
CA VAL A 10 12.72 5.40 1.93
C VAL A 10 11.90 5.77 0.69
N PHE A 11 10.80 6.52 0.88
CA PHE A 11 9.98 7.00 -0.23
C PHE A 11 10.78 7.91 -1.18
N ALA A 12 11.56 8.87 -0.67
CA ALA A 12 12.37 9.76 -1.50
C ALA A 12 13.42 8.99 -2.33
N GLN A 13 14.08 8.00 -1.73
CA GLN A 13 15.04 7.14 -2.44
C GLN A 13 14.36 6.32 -3.54
N LEU A 14 13.21 5.70 -3.24
CA LEU A 14 12.47 4.89 -4.21
C LEU A 14 11.92 5.76 -5.34
N PHE A 15 11.33 6.92 -5.03
CA PHE A 15 10.81 7.85 -6.02
C PHE A 15 11.88 8.20 -7.06
N THR A 16 13.09 8.55 -6.60
CA THR A 16 14.22 8.88 -7.47
C THR A 16 14.64 7.70 -8.35
N SER A 17 14.57 6.47 -7.84
CA SER A 17 14.95 5.26 -8.58
C SER A 17 13.89 4.77 -9.58
N LEU A 18 12.62 5.10 -9.35
CA LEU A 18 11.47 4.65 -10.14
C LEU A 18 11.00 5.68 -11.16
N GLN A 19 11.52 6.91 -11.09
CA GLN A 19 11.20 7.97 -12.01
C GLN A 19 11.70 7.59 -13.42
N SER A 20 10.80 7.05 -14.23
CA SER A 20 11.06 6.83 -15.65
C SER A 20 11.06 8.17 -16.39
N SER A 21 11.91 8.31 -17.40
CA SER A 21 12.09 9.51 -18.23
C SER A 21 10.94 9.79 -19.20
N SER A 22 9.71 9.41 -18.85
CA SER A 22 8.54 9.61 -19.71
C SER A 22 7.95 11.01 -19.55
N ASN A 23 7.79 11.72 -20.67
CA ASN A 23 7.31 13.10 -20.73
C ASN A 23 5.78 13.25 -20.64
N ALA A 24 5.02 12.17 -20.47
CA ALA A 24 3.56 12.22 -20.36
C ALA A 24 3.08 11.59 -19.03
N LEU A 25 2.60 12.44 -18.13
CA LEU A 25 1.95 12.04 -16.88
C LEU A 25 0.44 11.89 -17.12
N THR A 26 0.01 10.70 -17.55
CA THR A 26 -1.42 10.36 -17.57
C THR A 26 -1.89 9.91 -16.17
N PRO A 27 -3.18 10.03 -15.82
CA PRO A 27 -3.70 9.50 -14.57
C PRO A 27 -3.34 8.02 -14.35
N GLU A 28 -3.44 7.20 -15.40
CA GLU A 28 -3.09 5.78 -15.36
C GLU A 28 -1.60 5.57 -15.06
N SER A 29 -0.71 6.34 -15.71
CA SER A 29 0.72 6.25 -15.45
C SER A 29 1.08 6.66 -14.02
N LEU A 30 0.37 7.65 -13.47
CA LEU A 30 0.54 8.10 -12.09
C LEU A 30 0.05 7.04 -11.10
N ARG A 31 -1.08 6.37 -11.38
CA ARG A 31 -1.59 5.28 -10.54
C ARG A 31 -0.61 4.12 -10.51
N THR A 32 -0.16 3.64 -11.67
CA THR A 32 0.80 2.52 -11.75
C THR A 32 2.13 2.89 -11.06
N PHE A 33 2.62 4.11 -11.27
CA PHE A 33 3.82 4.58 -10.57
C PHE A 33 3.63 4.59 -9.05
N PHE A 34 2.50 5.12 -8.57
CA PHE A 34 2.20 5.20 -7.14
C PHE A 34 2.04 3.80 -6.52
N GLU A 35 1.35 2.88 -7.20
CA GLU A 35 1.20 1.49 -6.78
C GLU A 35 2.55 0.79 -6.62
N ASP A 36 3.45 0.91 -7.62
CA ASP A 36 4.79 0.32 -7.57
C ASP A 36 5.67 0.95 -6.47
N LEU A 37 5.58 2.28 -6.30
CA LEU A 37 6.27 3.00 -5.23
C LEU A 37 5.83 2.51 -3.84
N CYS A 38 4.52 2.43 -3.60
CA CYS A 38 3.97 1.97 -2.33
C CYS A 38 4.31 0.50 -2.05
N ALA A 39 4.24 -0.37 -3.06
CA ALA A 39 4.60 -1.78 -2.91
C ALA A 39 6.06 -1.94 -2.47
N LYS A 40 7.00 -1.26 -3.15
CA LYS A 40 8.43 -1.30 -2.82
C LYS A 40 8.75 -0.64 -1.48
N ALA A 41 8.04 0.43 -1.12
CA ALA A 41 8.21 1.07 0.18
C ALA A 41 7.77 0.13 1.31
N ASN A 42 6.62 -0.52 1.16
CA ASN A 42 6.11 -1.49 2.15
C ASN A 42 7.07 -2.67 2.32
N GLU A 43 7.60 -3.22 1.23
CA GLU A 43 8.60 -4.30 1.30
C GLU A 43 9.85 -3.87 2.09
N LYS A 44 10.34 -2.65 1.88
CA LYS A 44 11.52 -2.13 2.60
C LYS A 44 11.27 -1.80 4.06
N LEU A 45 10.09 -1.30 4.40
CA LEU A 45 9.78 -0.79 5.75
C LEU A 45 9.25 -1.89 6.67
N ILE A 46 8.38 -2.75 6.14
CA ILE A 46 7.60 -3.71 6.93
C ILE A 46 8.10 -5.14 6.66
N GLY A 47 8.75 -5.37 5.51
CA GLY A 47 9.15 -6.70 5.06
C GLY A 47 7.98 -7.48 4.45
N THR A 48 8.13 -8.79 4.34
CA THR A 48 7.07 -9.68 3.84
C THR A 48 6.02 -9.93 4.92
N PHE A 49 4.76 -9.74 4.56
CA PHE A 49 3.64 -10.11 5.45
C PHE A 49 3.67 -11.62 5.75
N ASN A 50 3.70 -11.98 7.04
CA ASN A 50 3.65 -13.37 7.49
C ASN A 50 2.27 -13.69 8.09
N GLY A 51 1.36 -14.18 7.26
CA GLY A 51 -0.02 -14.43 7.64
C GLY A 51 -0.86 -15.00 6.51
N ASN A 52 -2.17 -14.99 6.71
CA ASN A 52 -3.15 -15.37 5.70
C ASN A 52 -3.79 -14.11 5.10
N LEU A 53 -3.82 -14.04 3.77
CA LEU A 53 -4.53 -13.02 3.02
C LEU A 53 -5.73 -13.66 2.33
N GLN A 54 -6.92 -13.08 2.50
CA GLN A 54 -8.13 -13.48 1.80
C GLN A 54 -8.76 -12.28 1.13
N GLU A 55 -9.06 -12.42 -0.15
CA GLU A 55 -9.96 -11.50 -0.84
C GLU A 55 -11.40 -11.87 -0.51
N LYS A 56 -12.22 -10.89 -0.17
CA LYS A 56 -13.64 -11.06 0.14
C LYS A 56 -14.46 -9.94 -0.46
N HIS A 57 -15.75 -10.18 -0.56
CA HIS A 57 -16.73 -9.23 -1.05
C HIS A 57 -17.69 -8.86 0.07
N VAL A 58 -17.85 -7.56 0.32
CA VAL A 58 -18.83 -7.03 1.27
C VAL A 58 -19.97 -6.41 0.47
N MET A 59 -21.11 -7.07 0.55
CA MET A 59 -22.34 -6.55 -0.03
C MET A 59 -22.88 -5.42 0.87
N THR A 60 -23.03 -4.24 0.28
CA THR A 60 -23.76 -3.12 0.86
C THR A 60 -25.10 -2.95 0.14
N ASN A 61 -25.95 -2.05 0.64
CA ASN A 61 -27.25 -1.77 0.01
C ASN A 61 -27.10 -1.21 -1.43
N SER A 62 -25.93 -0.71 -1.80
CA SER A 62 -25.70 0.02 -3.06
C SER A 62 -24.58 -0.55 -3.93
N ALA A 63 -23.73 -1.42 -3.39
CA ALA A 63 -22.55 -1.91 -4.09
C ALA A 63 -22.02 -3.23 -3.50
N ASP A 64 -21.39 -4.01 -4.36
CA ASP A 64 -20.46 -5.07 -3.98
C ASP A 64 -19.06 -4.46 -3.85
N ILE A 65 -18.48 -4.52 -2.65
CA ILE A 65 -17.19 -3.89 -2.34
C ILE A 65 -16.14 -4.98 -2.10
N PRO A 66 -15.11 -5.10 -2.95
CA PRO A 66 -14.00 -6.01 -2.70
C PRO A 66 -13.16 -5.48 -1.54
N ILE A 67 -12.77 -6.38 -0.64
CA ILE A 67 -11.91 -6.10 0.51
C ILE A 67 -10.81 -7.17 0.62
N ASN A 68 -9.69 -6.77 1.21
CA ASN A 68 -8.62 -7.69 1.59
C ASN A 68 -8.61 -7.87 3.11
N VAL A 69 -8.66 -9.11 3.57
CA VAL A 69 -8.57 -9.48 4.99
C VAL A 69 -7.20 -10.08 5.28
N TYR A 70 -6.41 -9.37 6.06
CA TYR A 70 -5.08 -9.79 6.50
C TYR A 70 -5.16 -10.35 7.92
N THR A 71 -4.78 -11.61 8.11
CA THR A 71 -4.69 -12.25 9.43
C THR A 71 -3.24 -12.61 9.72
N PRO A 72 -2.52 -11.84 10.56
CA PRO A 72 -1.14 -12.15 10.94
C PRO A 72 -1.04 -13.52 11.62
N THR A 73 0.12 -14.17 11.51
CA THR A 73 0.44 -15.33 12.35
C THR A 73 0.67 -14.89 13.80
N ASN A 74 0.41 -15.78 14.76
CA ASN A 74 0.73 -15.58 16.20
C ASN A 74 0.06 -14.37 16.88
N VAL A 75 -1.07 -13.88 16.38
CA VAL A 75 -1.89 -12.86 17.05
C VAL A 75 -3.14 -13.47 17.66
N ASN A 76 -3.55 -12.95 18.82
CA ASN A 76 -4.89 -13.21 19.33
C ASN A 76 -5.91 -12.49 18.44
N LYS A 77 -6.98 -13.19 18.06
CA LYS A 77 -8.02 -12.69 17.15
C LYS A 77 -9.09 -11.87 17.89
N ASP A 78 -8.69 -11.10 18.89
CA ASP A 78 -9.58 -10.32 19.75
C ASP A 78 -9.84 -8.90 19.22
N LYS A 79 -9.06 -8.45 18.22
CA LYS A 79 -9.16 -7.10 17.66
C LYS A 79 -9.22 -7.14 16.14
N LEU A 80 -10.02 -6.22 15.58
CA LEU A 80 -10.14 -5.97 14.15
C LEU A 80 -9.76 -4.51 13.87
N VAL A 81 -8.95 -4.30 12.84
CA VAL A 81 -8.66 -2.97 12.30
C VAL A 81 -9.25 -2.90 10.89
N VAL A 82 -10.07 -1.88 10.65
CA VAL A 82 -10.57 -1.56 9.31
C VAL A 82 -9.68 -0.46 8.75
N TYR A 83 -8.98 -0.76 7.66
CA TYR A 83 -8.09 0.17 6.97
C TYR A 83 -8.71 0.67 5.68
N PHE A 84 -8.66 1.99 5.45
CA PHE A 84 -9.06 2.62 4.21
C PHE A 84 -7.81 3.21 3.54
N HIS A 85 -7.54 2.83 2.29
CA HIS A 85 -6.38 3.34 1.58
C HIS A 85 -6.56 4.84 1.26
N GLY A 86 -5.46 5.60 1.30
CA GLY A 86 -5.40 6.96 0.76
C GLY A 86 -5.30 6.96 -0.77
N GLY A 87 -5.17 8.14 -1.39
CA GLY A 87 -4.97 8.26 -2.84
C GLY A 87 -5.58 9.49 -3.50
N GLY A 88 -6.45 10.22 -2.78
CA GLY A 88 -7.14 11.40 -3.30
C GLY A 88 -8.33 11.02 -4.17
#